data_AF-A0A951JLG2-F1
#
_entry.id   AF-A0A951JLG2-F1
#
_cell.length_a   1.000
_cell.length_b   1.000
_cell.length_c   1.000
_cell.angle_alpha   90.00
_cell.angle_beta   90.00
_cell.angle_gamma   90.00
#
_symmetry.space_group_name_H-M   'P 1'
#
loop_
_entity.id
_entity.type
_entity.pdbx_description
1 polymer ?
#
loop_
_entity_poly.entity_id
_entity_poly.type
_entity_poly.pdbx_seq_one_letter_code
_entity_poly.pdbx_strand_id
1 'polypeptide(L)'
;MTHPDPYTEIRLVGLRSLRGANFWSPRPVTRLDVAVGAYEDIHSAQVPGFTEALVRALPGLWEHRCSIGERGGFVTRLRRGTYAPHIAEHVGLELQTMVGYDVGYGRARGGDRPGEYTVVFEHLHAEVGLRAAALALDVVQKAFAGELEDVDFALNELRALVDTPDVPPLAQRVLCGITGGGDRAAVREEMLRRGIRDDALIVDVAPSYLLNAGLPYARSEIAVILDSDVQDVPDRYREEERNLQLVSVLADAVRRDGIVVLPGREWEVQDMARRAGCRVAVFSELDAVPARDTRVAHSVAMVRDGRVVIETGGELADAGPLVDGTDRAAQVAAALAVHSLRELGAAETEEEWSGSRGTEAARVAP
;
A
#
# COMPACT_ATOMS: atom_id res chain seq x y z
N MET A 1 -12.57 -31.57 25.72
CA MET A 1 -12.26 -30.31 26.42
C MET A 1 -13.18 -29.27 25.83
N THR A 2 -13.90 -28.52 26.65
CA THR A 2 -14.64 -27.34 26.18
C THR A 2 -13.62 -26.29 25.80
N HIS A 3 -13.56 -25.93 24.52
CA HIS A 3 -12.73 -24.82 24.07
C HIS A 3 -13.24 -23.52 24.72
N PRO A 4 -12.36 -22.51 24.91
CA PRO A 4 -12.77 -21.15 25.30
C PRO A 4 -13.84 -20.59 24.35
N ASP A 5 -14.60 -19.61 24.81
CA ASP A 5 -15.67 -19.02 23.98
C ASP A 5 -15.07 -18.19 22.82
N PRO A 6 -15.23 -18.62 21.54
CA PRO A 6 -14.64 -17.94 20.39
C PRO A 6 -15.15 -16.50 20.23
N TYR A 7 -16.37 -16.20 20.67
CA TYR A 7 -16.97 -14.87 20.57
C TYR A 7 -16.25 -13.84 21.45
N THR A 8 -15.64 -14.30 22.55
CA THR A 8 -14.87 -13.44 23.46
C THR A 8 -13.38 -13.40 23.15
N GLU A 9 -12.83 -14.48 22.58
CA GLU A 9 -11.41 -14.62 22.30
C GLU A 9 -11.00 -14.04 20.94
N ILE A 10 -11.77 -14.37 19.88
CA ILE A 10 -11.49 -13.94 18.51
C ILE A 10 -12.19 -12.59 18.28
N ARG A 11 -11.45 -11.49 18.36
CA ARG A 11 -12.02 -10.14 18.33
C ARG A 11 -11.42 -9.28 17.23
N LEU A 12 -12.29 -8.52 16.57
CA LEU A 12 -11.88 -7.46 15.66
C LEU A 12 -11.36 -6.27 16.48
N VAL A 13 -10.11 -5.90 16.22
CA VAL A 13 -9.43 -4.76 16.86
C VAL A 13 -9.43 -3.54 15.95
N GLY A 14 -9.31 -3.76 14.64
CA GLY A 14 -9.32 -2.70 13.64
C GLY A 14 -9.85 -3.19 12.31
N LEU A 15 -10.54 -2.32 11.58
CA LEU A 15 -11.09 -2.62 10.26
C LEU A 15 -11.03 -1.38 9.39
N ARG A 16 -10.51 -1.54 8.17
CA ARG A 16 -10.25 -0.44 7.25
C ARG A 16 -10.13 -0.92 5.81
N SER A 17 -10.45 -0.03 4.88
CA SER A 17 -10.22 -0.22 3.46
C SER A 17 -8.99 0.60 3.06
N LEU A 18 -8.01 -0.05 2.44
CA LEU A 18 -6.83 0.59 1.90
C LEU A 18 -7.06 0.78 0.40
N ARG A 19 -6.86 2.01 -0.07
CA ARG A 19 -7.15 2.42 -1.45
C ARG A 19 -5.86 2.49 -2.26
N GLY A 20 -5.99 2.30 -3.57
CA GLY A 20 -4.87 2.37 -4.50
C GLY A 20 -3.71 1.44 -4.12
N ALA A 21 -2.51 1.80 -4.56
CA ALA A 21 -1.31 1.13 -4.11
C ALA A 21 -1.07 1.39 -2.62
N ASN A 22 -0.73 0.32 -1.91
CA ASN A 22 -0.58 0.31 -0.47
C ASN A 22 0.50 -0.72 -0.08
N PHE A 23 0.87 -0.74 1.20
CA PHE A 23 1.92 -1.63 1.71
C PHE A 23 1.73 -3.10 1.33
N TRP A 24 0.49 -3.58 1.22
CA TRP A 24 0.18 -4.99 1.00
C TRP A 24 0.03 -5.35 -0.47
N SER A 25 -0.43 -4.42 -1.30
CA SER A 25 -0.81 -4.70 -2.69
C SER A 25 -0.86 -3.39 -3.50
N PRO A 26 -0.56 -3.43 -4.81
CA PRO A 26 -0.86 -2.33 -5.70
C PRO A 26 -2.39 -2.14 -5.93
N ARG A 27 -3.21 -3.12 -5.51
CA ARG A 27 -4.68 -3.08 -5.59
C ARG A 27 -5.32 -2.79 -4.24
N PRO A 28 -6.56 -2.28 -4.19
CA PRO A 28 -7.30 -2.09 -2.95
C PRO A 28 -7.42 -3.37 -2.13
N VAL A 29 -7.27 -3.24 -0.82
CA VAL A 29 -7.39 -4.36 0.13
C VAL A 29 -8.20 -3.95 1.35
N THR A 30 -8.98 -4.86 1.88
CA THR A 30 -9.55 -4.75 3.23
C THR A 30 -8.51 -5.24 4.20
N ARG A 31 -8.25 -4.46 5.26
CA ARG A 31 -7.39 -4.85 6.36
C ARG A 31 -8.20 -5.01 7.64
N LEU A 32 -8.01 -6.15 8.27
CA LEU A 32 -8.54 -6.51 9.58
C LEU A 32 -7.37 -6.70 10.52
N ASP A 33 -7.40 -6.03 11.67
CA ASP A 33 -6.52 -6.38 12.78
C ASP A 33 -7.34 -7.18 13.79
N VAL A 34 -6.86 -8.36 14.15
CA VAL A 34 -7.61 -9.37 14.91
C VAL A 34 -6.78 -9.80 16.12
N ALA A 35 -7.41 -9.86 17.29
CA ALA A 35 -6.88 -10.54 18.45
C ALA A 35 -7.53 -11.94 18.54
N VAL A 36 -6.76 -13.00 18.77
CA VAL A 36 -7.28 -14.38 18.80
C VAL A 36 -7.22 -15.05 20.16
N GLY A 37 -6.58 -14.44 21.15
CA GLY A 37 -6.52 -14.95 22.52
C GLY A 37 -6.10 -16.44 22.57
N ALA A 38 -6.87 -17.29 23.23
CA ALA A 38 -6.60 -18.72 23.33
C ALA A 38 -6.60 -19.45 21.97
N TYR A 39 -7.23 -18.89 20.93
CA TYR A 39 -7.21 -19.42 19.57
C TYR A 39 -5.89 -19.18 18.83
N GLU A 40 -4.89 -18.61 19.49
CA GLU A 40 -3.48 -18.69 19.07
C GLU A 40 -3.01 -20.16 19.01
N ASP A 41 -3.45 -20.98 19.97
CA ASP A 41 -3.02 -22.38 20.11
C ASP A 41 -4.10 -23.39 19.70
N ILE A 42 -5.29 -22.91 19.32
CA ILE A 42 -6.42 -23.73 18.89
C ILE A 42 -6.62 -23.60 17.38
N HIS A 43 -6.36 -24.68 16.65
CA HIS A 43 -6.49 -24.75 15.20
C HIS A 43 -7.69 -25.60 14.75
N SER A 44 -8.12 -25.42 13.52
CA SER A 44 -9.28 -26.08 12.90
C SER A 44 -9.36 -27.60 13.14
N ALA A 45 -8.24 -28.33 13.05
CA ALA A 45 -8.22 -29.79 13.22
C ALA A 45 -8.42 -30.29 14.67
N GLN A 46 -8.35 -29.41 15.68
CA GLN A 46 -8.66 -29.74 17.08
C GLN A 46 -10.16 -29.58 17.41
N VAL A 47 -10.95 -29.03 16.49
CA VAL A 47 -12.38 -28.79 16.67
C VAL A 47 -13.17 -29.77 15.79
N PRO A 48 -13.80 -30.80 16.39
CA PRO A 48 -14.55 -31.81 15.65
C PRO A 48 -15.64 -31.19 14.76
N GLY A 49 -15.68 -31.60 13.49
CA GLY A 49 -16.69 -31.13 12.53
C GLY A 49 -16.44 -29.72 11.96
N PHE A 50 -15.40 -29.01 12.40
CA PHE A 50 -15.11 -27.64 11.95
C PHE A 50 -14.96 -27.56 10.43
N THR A 51 -14.14 -28.43 9.85
CA THR A 51 -13.86 -28.38 8.40
C THR A 51 -15.11 -28.73 7.61
N GLU A 52 -15.86 -29.73 8.04
CA GLU A 52 -17.09 -30.18 7.39
C GLU A 52 -18.17 -29.11 7.43
N ALA A 53 -18.34 -28.43 8.58
CA ALA A 53 -19.28 -27.33 8.72
C ALA A 53 -18.91 -26.15 7.81
N LEU A 54 -17.65 -25.72 7.83
CA LEU A 54 -17.17 -24.59 7.04
C LEU A 54 -17.28 -24.85 5.53
N VAL A 55 -16.85 -26.03 5.06
CA VAL A 55 -16.92 -26.40 3.63
C VAL A 55 -18.35 -26.63 3.16
N ARG A 56 -19.25 -27.10 4.03
CA ARG A 56 -20.67 -27.21 3.70
C ARG A 56 -21.30 -25.84 3.49
N ALA A 57 -20.99 -24.89 4.37
CA ALA A 57 -21.52 -23.53 4.29
C ALA A 57 -20.89 -22.72 3.14
N LEU A 58 -19.61 -22.98 2.84
CA LEU A 58 -18.80 -22.26 1.86
C LEU A 58 -18.13 -23.24 0.86
N PRO A 59 -18.89 -23.79 -0.10
CA PRO A 59 -18.38 -24.84 -0.98
C PRO A 59 -17.27 -24.38 -1.93
N GLY A 60 -17.19 -23.09 -2.28
CA GLY A 60 -16.13 -22.55 -3.15
C GLY A 60 -14.75 -22.54 -2.50
N LEU A 61 -14.63 -22.77 -1.18
CA LEU A 61 -13.34 -22.99 -0.50
C LEU A 61 -12.51 -24.13 -1.11
N TRP A 62 -13.14 -25.06 -1.85
CA TRP A 62 -12.43 -26.08 -2.63
C TRP A 62 -11.59 -25.49 -3.77
N GLU A 63 -11.90 -24.31 -4.28
CA GLU A 63 -11.11 -23.63 -5.31
C GLU A 63 -9.89 -22.89 -4.73
N HIS A 64 -9.87 -22.66 -3.41
CA HIS A 64 -8.79 -21.92 -2.76
C HIS A 64 -7.52 -22.78 -2.63
N ARG A 65 -6.41 -22.24 -3.15
CA ARG A 65 -5.14 -22.96 -3.25
C ARG A 65 -4.23 -22.80 -2.03
N CYS A 66 -4.33 -21.67 -1.32
CA CYS A 66 -3.43 -21.32 -0.21
C CYS A 66 -1.95 -21.44 -0.64
N SER A 67 -1.02 -21.64 0.30
CA SER A 67 0.41 -21.86 0.05
C SER A 67 0.72 -23.21 -0.63
N ILE A 68 -0.24 -24.14 -0.71
CA ILE A 68 -0.07 -25.43 -1.37
C ILE A 68 -0.08 -25.27 -2.90
N GLY A 69 -0.77 -24.27 -3.44
CA GLY A 69 -0.73 -23.92 -4.87
C GLY A 69 -1.64 -24.78 -5.77
N GLU A 70 -2.36 -25.75 -5.22
CA GLU A 70 -3.30 -26.61 -5.95
C GLU A 70 -4.74 -26.47 -5.46
N ARG A 71 -5.70 -26.80 -6.32
CA ARG A 71 -7.13 -26.81 -5.98
C ARG A 71 -7.38 -27.68 -4.75
N GLY A 72 -8.14 -27.20 -3.78
CA GLY A 72 -8.39 -27.87 -2.50
C GLY A 72 -7.24 -27.73 -1.50
N GLY A 73 -6.21 -26.93 -1.82
CA GLY A 73 -5.07 -26.70 -0.93
C GLY A 73 -5.49 -26.09 0.41
N PHE A 74 -6.45 -25.15 0.41
CA PHE A 74 -6.96 -24.59 1.66
C PHE A 74 -7.75 -25.62 2.49
N VAL A 75 -8.63 -26.42 1.87
CA VAL A 75 -9.36 -27.48 2.57
C VAL A 75 -8.40 -28.53 3.16
N THR A 76 -7.35 -28.87 2.43
CA THR A 76 -6.27 -29.74 2.94
C THR A 76 -5.59 -29.11 4.16
N ARG A 77 -5.37 -27.79 4.14
CA ARG A 77 -4.79 -27.05 5.27
C ARG A 77 -5.73 -27.01 6.48
N LEU A 78 -7.03 -26.83 6.28
CA LEU A 78 -8.05 -26.93 7.33
C LEU A 78 -8.03 -28.28 8.04
N ARG A 79 -7.96 -29.38 7.27
CA ARG A 79 -7.90 -30.75 7.82
C ARG A 79 -6.61 -31.03 8.59
N ARG A 80 -5.49 -30.44 8.16
CA ARG A 80 -4.21 -30.56 8.87
C ARG A 80 -4.13 -29.67 10.12
N GLY A 81 -4.91 -28.60 10.16
CA GLY A 81 -4.87 -27.59 11.21
C GLY A 81 -4.37 -26.25 10.68
N THR A 82 -5.21 -25.22 10.83
CA THR A 82 -4.83 -23.82 10.66
C THR A 82 -5.66 -22.91 11.56
N TYR A 83 -5.29 -21.65 11.65
CA TYR A 83 -5.70 -20.74 12.73
C TYR A 83 -6.70 -19.68 12.26
N ALA A 84 -7.47 -19.15 13.20
CA ALA A 84 -8.55 -18.20 12.96
C ALA A 84 -8.23 -17.06 11.96
N PRO A 85 -7.05 -16.38 12.02
CA PRO A 85 -6.76 -15.27 11.10
C PRO A 85 -6.65 -15.71 9.64
N HIS A 86 -6.01 -16.86 9.40
CA HIS A 86 -5.87 -17.43 8.06
C HIS A 86 -7.20 -18.00 7.55
N ILE A 87 -8.06 -18.51 8.45
CA ILE A 87 -9.40 -18.95 8.05
C ILE A 87 -10.25 -17.74 7.68
N ALA A 88 -10.20 -16.66 8.46
CA ALA A 88 -10.93 -15.42 8.18
C ALA A 88 -10.52 -14.79 6.84
N GLU A 89 -9.23 -14.87 6.47
CA GLU A 89 -8.73 -14.46 5.15
C GLU A 89 -9.49 -15.17 4.00
N HIS A 90 -9.52 -16.50 4.06
CA HIS A 90 -10.14 -17.32 3.02
C HIS A 90 -11.66 -17.21 3.01
N VAL A 91 -12.30 -17.12 4.18
CA VAL A 91 -13.74 -16.89 4.30
C VAL A 91 -14.13 -15.52 3.74
N GLY A 92 -13.37 -14.47 4.04
CA GLY A 92 -13.62 -13.12 3.51
C GLY A 92 -13.49 -13.03 1.99
N LEU A 93 -12.54 -13.75 1.40
CA LEU A 93 -12.42 -13.90 -0.05
C LEU A 93 -13.62 -14.66 -0.65
N GLU A 94 -13.97 -15.82 -0.09
CA GLU A 94 -15.08 -16.64 -0.60
C GLU A 94 -16.43 -15.92 -0.52
N LEU A 95 -16.71 -15.22 0.59
CA LEU A 95 -17.95 -14.44 0.74
C LEU A 95 -18.10 -13.38 -0.37
N GLN A 96 -17.00 -12.75 -0.79
CA GLN A 96 -16.99 -11.80 -1.91
C GLN A 96 -17.22 -12.52 -3.26
N THR A 97 -16.56 -13.67 -3.47
CA THR A 97 -16.74 -14.50 -4.67
C THR A 97 -18.18 -14.97 -4.84
N MET A 98 -18.84 -15.37 -3.75
CA MET A 98 -20.23 -15.83 -3.75
C MET A 98 -21.25 -14.73 -4.11
N VAL A 99 -20.88 -13.46 -3.99
CA VAL A 99 -21.69 -12.33 -4.44
C VAL A 99 -21.21 -11.72 -5.76
N GLY A 100 -20.29 -12.39 -6.46
CA GLY A 100 -19.93 -12.10 -7.85
C GLY A 100 -18.62 -11.34 -8.05
N TYR A 101 -17.82 -11.10 -7.00
CA TYR A 101 -16.52 -10.44 -7.15
C TYR A 101 -15.38 -11.43 -7.40
N ASP A 102 -14.61 -11.21 -8.45
CA ASP A 102 -13.40 -12.00 -8.73
C ASP A 102 -12.22 -11.46 -7.91
N VAL A 103 -12.01 -12.02 -6.72
CA VAL A 103 -10.92 -11.67 -5.80
C VAL A 103 -10.20 -12.92 -5.33
N GLY A 104 -8.87 -12.82 -5.17
CA GLY A 104 -8.07 -13.99 -4.79
C GLY A 104 -6.79 -13.69 -4.02
N TYR A 105 -6.42 -12.41 -3.87
CA TYR A 105 -5.26 -12.03 -3.07
C TYR A 105 -5.62 -11.88 -1.59
N GLY A 106 -4.89 -12.56 -0.72
CA GLY A 106 -4.98 -12.40 0.73
C GLY A 106 -3.65 -12.70 1.41
N ARG A 107 -3.49 -12.19 2.64
CA ARG A 107 -2.44 -12.57 3.57
C ARG A 107 -2.85 -12.38 5.03
N ALA A 108 -2.53 -13.36 5.86
CA ALA A 108 -2.50 -13.24 7.32
C ALA A 108 -1.06 -13.17 7.85
N ARG A 109 -0.76 -12.19 8.70
CA ARG A 109 0.55 -11.98 9.34
C ARG A 109 0.39 -11.69 10.82
N GLY A 110 1.28 -12.24 11.65
CA GLY A 110 1.36 -11.89 13.07
C GLY A 110 1.62 -10.39 13.29
N GLY A 111 1.10 -9.88 14.39
CA GLY A 111 1.31 -8.54 14.92
C GLY A 111 2.54 -8.49 15.83
N ASP A 112 2.71 -7.35 16.50
CA ASP A 112 3.83 -7.11 17.42
C ASP A 112 3.70 -7.90 18.73
N ARG A 113 2.47 -8.27 19.11
CA ARG A 113 2.17 -9.05 20.32
C ARG A 113 1.62 -10.44 19.96
N PRO A 114 1.94 -11.48 20.75
CA PRO A 114 1.33 -12.79 20.58
C PRO A 114 -0.20 -12.73 20.59
N GLY A 115 -0.85 -13.50 19.71
CA GLY A 115 -2.30 -13.47 19.55
C GLY A 115 -2.85 -12.27 18.78
N GLU A 116 -2.02 -11.33 18.30
CA GLU A 116 -2.45 -10.26 17.40
C GLU A 116 -2.06 -10.58 15.97
N TYR A 117 -2.95 -10.27 15.02
CA TYR A 117 -2.75 -10.51 13.60
C TYR A 117 -3.26 -9.36 12.77
N THR A 118 -2.60 -9.14 11.64
CA THR A 118 -3.17 -8.39 10.52
C THR A 118 -3.53 -9.36 9.41
N VAL A 119 -4.79 -9.37 9.04
CA VAL A 119 -5.33 -10.06 7.87
C VAL A 119 -5.65 -9.02 6.81
N VAL A 120 -5.23 -9.28 5.58
CA VAL A 120 -5.61 -8.47 4.43
C VAL A 120 -6.16 -9.36 3.33
N PHE A 121 -7.15 -8.85 2.60
CA PHE A 121 -7.61 -9.46 1.35
C PHE A 121 -8.08 -8.41 0.37
N GLU A 122 -7.93 -8.69 -0.91
CA GLU A 122 -8.39 -7.83 -2.00
C GLU A 122 -9.91 -7.65 -1.97
N HIS A 123 -10.34 -6.44 -2.35
CA HIS A 123 -11.75 -6.14 -2.61
C HIS A 123 -11.87 -5.33 -3.90
N LEU A 124 -12.99 -5.49 -4.60
CA LEU A 124 -13.38 -4.66 -5.74
C LEU A 124 -14.40 -3.58 -5.36
N HIS A 125 -15.10 -3.76 -4.24
CA HIS A 125 -16.03 -2.80 -3.67
C HIS A 125 -15.72 -2.63 -2.18
N ALA A 126 -15.45 -1.40 -1.75
CA ALA A 126 -14.94 -1.13 -0.40
C ALA A 126 -15.93 -1.53 0.71
N GLU A 127 -17.21 -1.18 0.56
CA GLU A 127 -18.24 -1.53 1.55
C GLU A 127 -18.48 -3.03 1.65
N VAL A 128 -18.52 -3.73 0.50
CA VAL A 128 -18.61 -5.19 0.45
C VAL A 128 -17.40 -5.81 1.14
N GLY A 129 -16.19 -5.34 0.83
CA GLY A 129 -14.95 -5.83 1.44
C GLY A 129 -14.93 -5.67 2.96
N LEU A 130 -15.32 -4.49 3.46
CA LEU A 130 -15.40 -4.19 4.90
C LEU A 130 -16.46 -5.07 5.58
N ARG A 131 -17.62 -5.27 4.96
CA ARG A 131 -18.68 -6.09 5.55
C ARG A 131 -18.32 -7.57 5.50
N ALA A 132 -17.73 -8.04 4.41
CA ALA A 132 -17.24 -9.41 4.26
C ALA A 132 -16.18 -9.74 5.33
N ALA A 133 -15.33 -8.77 5.69
CA ALA A 133 -14.36 -8.91 6.77
C ALA A 133 -15.02 -9.18 8.14
N ALA A 134 -16.03 -8.37 8.50
CA ALA A 134 -16.75 -8.56 9.75
C ALA A 134 -17.54 -9.88 9.78
N LEU A 135 -18.22 -10.20 8.68
CA LEU A 135 -18.98 -11.45 8.53
C LEU A 135 -18.07 -12.67 8.52
N ALA A 136 -16.88 -12.58 7.94
CA ALA A 136 -15.91 -13.67 7.97
C ALA A 136 -15.50 -14.02 9.41
N LEU A 137 -15.34 -13.01 10.28
CA LEU A 137 -15.03 -13.26 11.68
C LEU A 137 -16.19 -13.94 12.41
N ASP A 138 -17.43 -13.51 12.17
CA ASP A 138 -18.65 -14.13 12.71
C ASP A 138 -18.79 -15.60 12.26
N VAL A 139 -18.57 -15.88 10.98
CA VAL A 139 -18.57 -17.25 10.43
C VAL A 139 -17.48 -18.11 11.08
N VAL A 140 -16.26 -17.56 11.26
CA VAL A 140 -15.16 -18.28 11.91
C VAL A 140 -15.47 -18.56 13.38
N GLN A 141 -16.05 -17.61 14.11
CA GLN A 141 -16.45 -17.79 15.51
C GLN A 141 -17.52 -18.89 15.62
N LYS A 142 -18.58 -18.82 14.81
CA LYS A 142 -19.63 -19.85 14.74
C LYS A 142 -19.07 -21.23 14.39
N ALA A 143 -18.12 -21.30 13.46
CA ALA A 143 -17.47 -22.55 13.10
C ALA A 143 -16.69 -23.15 14.29
N PHE A 144 -15.97 -22.32 15.04
CA PHE A 144 -15.25 -22.75 16.25
C PHE A 144 -16.19 -23.11 17.40
N ALA A 145 -17.35 -22.47 17.50
CA ALA A 145 -18.39 -22.78 18.48
C ALA A 145 -19.18 -24.06 18.14
N GLY A 146 -19.08 -24.57 16.90
CA GLY A 146 -19.90 -25.67 16.42
C GLY A 146 -21.33 -25.27 16.06
N GLU A 147 -21.55 -23.98 15.81
CA GLU A 147 -22.86 -23.35 15.56
C GLU A 147 -23.04 -22.93 14.09
N LEU A 148 -22.05 -23.16 13.22
CA LEU A 148 -22.13 -22.80 11.80
C LEU A 148 -23.00 -23.79 11.01
N GLU A 149 -24.15 -23.31 10.55
CA GLU A 149 -25.06 -24.06 9.68
C GLU A 149 -24.89 -23.67 8.20
N ASP A 150 -25.11 -22.38 7.89
CA ASP A 150 -25.00 -21.76 6.57
C ASP A 150 -24.43 -20.32 6.66
N VAL A 151 -24.35 -19.64 5.52
CA VAL A 151 -23.95 -18.22 5.41
C VAL A 151 -25.00 -17.35 4.73
N ASP A 152 -26.26 -17.79 4.65
CA ASP A 152 -27.30 -17.10 3.86
C ASP A 152 -27.54 -15.67 4.36
N PHE A 153 -27.50 -15.47 5.68
CA PHE A 153 -27.56 -14.13 6.27
C PHE A 153 -26.42 -13.22 5.78
N ALA A 154 -25.19 -13.74 5.77
CA ALA A 154 -24.03 -13.00 5.29
C ALA A 154 -24.16 -12.65 3.80
N LEU A 155 -24.61 -13.59 2.97
CA LEU A 155 -24.82 -13.36 1.54
C LEU A 155 -25.93 -12.34 1.27
N ASN A 156 -27.02 -12.36 2.04
CA ASN A 156 -28.10 -11.40 1.88
C ASN A 156 -27.65 -9.96 2.17
N GLU A 157 -26.87 -9.77 3.24
CA GLU A 157 -26.30 -8.45 3.53
C GLU A 157 -25.30 -7.99 2.47
N LEU A 158 -24.42 -8.87 2.01
CA LEU A 158 -23.44 -8.53 0.98
C LEU A 158 -24.11 -8.21 -0.35
N ARG A 159 -25.15 -8.95 -0.75
CA ARG A 159 -25.94 -8.64 -1.96
C ARG A 159 -26.63 -7.28 -1.87
N ALA A 160 -27.10 -6.88 -0.70
CA ALA A 160 -27.68 -5.54 -0.51
C ALA A 160 -26.65 -4.42 -0.71
N LEU A 161 -25.36 -4.69 -0.46
CA LEU A 161 -24.26 -3.76 -0.71
C LEU A 161 -23.74 -3.80 -2.15
N VAL A 162 -23.87 -4.92 -2.87
CA VAL A 162 -23.44 -5.02 -4.28
C VAL A 162 -24.13 -3.97 -5.16
N ASP A 163 -25.37 -3.62 -4.85
CA ASP A 163 -26.16 -2.66 -5.61
C ASP A 163 -25.93 -1.19 -5.16
N THR A 164 -25.11 -0.94 -4.14
CA THR A 164 -24.78 0.42 -3.72
C THR A 164 -23.65 1.00 -4.57
N PRO A 165 -23.58 2.33 -4.74
CA PRO A 165 -22.43 2.96 -5.36
C PRO A 165 -21.16 2.73 -4.52
N ASP A 166 -20.11 2.19 -5.13
CA ASP A 166 -18.82 2.08 -4.46
C ASP A 166 -18.14 3.45 -4.32
N VAL A 167 -17.13 3.50 -3.44
CA VAL A 167 -16.21 4.62 -3.35
C VAL A 167 -15.54 4.82 -4.71
N PRO A 168 -15.61 6.02 -5.32
CA PRO A 168 -15.00 6.27 -6.62
C PRO A 168 -13.52 5.89 -6.63
N PRO A 169 -12.98 5.34 -7.72
CA PRO A 169 -11.54 5.09 -7.82
C PRO A 169 -10.73 6.36 -7.54
N LEU A 170 -9.52 6.19 -7.00
CA LEU A 170 -8.59 7.31 -6.94
C LEU A 170 -8.30 7.77 -8.37
N ALA A 171 -8.62 9.03 -8.67
CA ALA A 171 -8.38 9.65 -9.97
C ALA A 171 -7.41 10.83 -9.90
N GLN A 172 -7.09 11.31 -8.70
CA GLN A 172 -6.24 12.48 -8.52
C GLN A 172 -4.84 12.21 -9.06
N ARG A 173 -4.36 13.13 -9.91
CA ARG A 173 -2.98 13.19 -10.36
C ARG A 173 -2.27 14.29 -9.59
N VAL A 174 -1.07 14.01 -9.12
CA VAL A 174 -0.23 14.95 -8.37
C VAL A 174 1.07 15.17 -9.13
N LEU A 175 1.75 16.30 -8.90
CA LEU A 175 3.07 16.53 -9.47
C LEU A 175 4.10 15.63 -8.78
N CYS A 176 4.07 15.63 -7.44
CA CYS A 176 5.06 14.94 -6.62
C CYS A 176 4.39 14.39 -5.35
N GLY A 177 4.71 13.13 -5.02
CA GLY A 177 4.52 12.59 -3.68
C GLY A 177 5.82 12.63 -2.89
N ILE A 178 5.77 12.88 -1.58
CA ILE A 178 6.95 12.91 -0.70
C ILE A 178 6.72 11.98 0.50
N THR A 179 7.66 11.08 0.81
CA THR A 179 7.64 10.21 1.99
C THR A 179 9.03 10.10 2.64
N GLY A 180 9.11 9.42 3.78
CA GLY A 180 10.31 9.25 4.61
C GLY A 180 10.08 9.71 6.05
N GLY A 181 11.02 9.40 6.94
CA GLY A 181 11.00 9.82 8.35
C GLY A 181 11.43 11.28 8.56
N GLY A 182 12.22 11.83 7.65
CA GLY A 182 12.71 13.21 7.68
C GLY A 182 11.65 14.29 7.42
N ASP A 183 12.11 15.54 7.32
CA ASP A 183 11.26 16.72 7.17
C ASP A 183 10.68 16.85 5.75
N ARG A 184 9.58 16.13 5.51
CA ARG A 184 8.85 16.15 4.23
C ARG A 184 8.33 17.54 3.88
N ALA A 185 7.92 18.33 4.88
CA ALA A 185 7.41 19.67 4.66
C ALA A 185 8.53 20.60 4.17
N ALA A 186 9.75 20.47 4.70
CA ALA A 186 10.91 21.20 4.22
C ALA A 186 11.22 20.92 2.73
N VAL A 187 11.05 19.68 2.25
CA VAL A 187 11.19 19.35 0.81
C VAL A 187 10.18 20.14 -0.01
N ARG A 188 8.91 20.09 0.39
CA ARG A 188 7.83 20.79 -0.31
C ARG A 188 8.07 22.30 -0.35
N GLU A 189 8.42 22.90 0.78
CA GLU A 189 8.73 24.34 0.88
C GLU A 189 9.94 24.73 0.03
N GLU A 190 10.98 23.89 0.00
CA GLU A 190 12.15 24.10 -0.84
C GLU A 190 11.82 24.01 -2.33
N MET A 191 10.97 23.05 -2.74
CA MET A 191 10.52 22.94 -4.13
C MET A 191 9.78 24.21 -4.58
N LEU A 192 8.90 24.77 -3.73
CA LEU A 192 8.21 26.03 -4.00
C LEU A 192 9.19 27.20 -4.12
N ARG A 193 10.16 27.32 -3.19
CA ARG A 193 11.20 28.36 -3.24
C ARG A 193 12.03 28.30 -4.53
N ARG A 194 12.19 27.10 -5.09
CA ARG A 194 12.93 26.84 -6.34
C ARG A 194 12.09 27.06 -7.61
N GLY A 195 10.88 27.59 -7.48
CA GLY A 195 10.05 28.05 -8.58
C GLY A 195 9.04 27.03 -9.10
N ILE A 196 8.74 25.97 -8.33
CA ILE A 196 7.52 25.19 -8.60
C ILE A 196 6.33 26.06 -8.26
N ARG A 197 5.31 26.05 -9.14
CA ARG A 197 4.11 26.87 -8.96
C ARG A 197 3.34 26.51 -7.69
N ASP A 198 2.74 27.50 -7.06
CA ASP A 198 1.94 27.32 -5.84
C ASP A 198 0.67 26.47 -6.06
N ASP A 199 0.18 26.40 -7.30
CA ASP A 199 -0.97 25.57 -7.69
C ASP A 199 -0.59 24.11 -7.99
N ALA A 200 0.70 23.78 -8.00
CA ALA A 200 1.18 22.42 -8.19
C ALA A 200 0.79 21.55 -7.01
N LEU A 201 0.17 20.41 -7.29
CA LEU A 201 -0.22 19.47 -6.26
C LEU A 201 0.99 18.62 -5.83
N ILE A 202 1.65 19.03 -4.75
CA ILE A 202 2.69 18.28 -4.04
C ILE A 202 2.08 17.71 -2.76
N VAL A 203 2.19 16.40 -2.56
CA VAL A 203 1.53 15.70 -1.47
C VAL A 203 2.55 15.02 -0.57
N ASP A 204 2.61 15.46 0.69
CA ASP A 204 3.38 14.82 1.74
C ASP A 204 2.57 13.64 2.29
N VAL A 205 3.17 12.46 2.29
CA VAL A 205 2.53 11.23 2.76
C VAL A 205 3.39 10.64 3.88
N ALA A 206 2.86 10.65 5.10
CA ALA A 206 3.55 10.05 6.23
C ALA A 206 3.60 8.51 6.09
N PRO A 207 4.66 7.82 6.53
CA PRO A 207 4.73 6.36 6.49
C PRO A 207 3.58 5.68 7.25
N SER A 208 3.15 6.25 8.38
CA SER A 208 1.93 5.82 9.08
C SER A 208 0.67 5.93 8.23
N TYR A 209 0.53 6.99 7.43
CA TYR A 209 -0.59 7.15 6.52
C TYR A 209 -0.54 6.09 5.41
N LEU A 210 0.62 5.89 4.78
CA LEU A 210 0.81 4.85 3.75
C LEU A 210 0.43 3.46 4.27
N LEU A 211 0.85 3.14 5.49
CA LEU A 211 0.55 1.85 6.12
C LEU A 211 -0.94 1.67 6.43
N ASN A 212 -1.62 2.76 6.78
CA ASN A 212 -2.99 2.70 7.29
C ASN A 212 -4.06 2.92 6.22
N ALA A 213 -3.77 3.70 5.18
CA ALA A 213 -4.73 4.11 4.15
C ALA A 213 -4.29 3.76 2.72
N GLY A 214 -3.00 3.51 2.48
CA GLY A 214 -2.42 3.46 1.15
C GLY A 214 -2.15 4.87 0.60
N LEU A 215 -1.98 4.97 -0.72
CA LEU A 215 -1.74 6.26 -1.38
C LEU A 215 -3.02 7.11 -1.45
N PRO A 216 -2.94 8.43 -1.19
CA PRO A 216 -4.08 9.33 -1.29
C PRO A 216 -4.37 9.81 -2.74
N TYR A 217 -3.55 9.40 -3.71
CA TYR A 217 -3.67 9.78 -5.12
C TYR A 217 -3.40 8.59 -6.04
N ALA A 218 -3.80 8.74 -7.31
CA ALA A 218 -3.72 7.67 -8.29
C ALA A 218 -2.36 7.62 -9.00
N ARG A 219 -1.82 8.80 -9.34
CA ARG A 219 -0.60 8.93 -10.15
C ARG A 219 0.21 10.16 -9.76
N SER A 220 1.53 10.06 -9.90
CA SER A 220 2.45 11.19 -9.83
C SER A 220 3.45 11.19 -11.00
N GLU A 221 3.99 12.37 -11.30
CA GLU A 221 5.06 12.54 -12.30
C GLU A 221 6.42 12.13 -11.71
N ILE A 222 6.64 12.52 -10.45
CA ILE A 222 7.78 12.11 -9.65
C ILE A 222 7.37 11.67 -8.23
N ALA A 223 8.30 11.06 -7.51
CA ALA A 223 8.20 10.79 -6.08
C ALA A 223 9.52 11.14 -5.40
N VAL A 224 9.48 11.62 -4.17
CA VAL A 224 10.65 11.82 -3.31
C VAL A 224 10.53 10.89 -2.09
N ILE A 225 11.52 10.03 -1.92
CA ILE A 225 11.71 9.22 -0.71
C ILE A 225 12.92 9.83 0.00
N LEU A 226 12.71 10.47 1.15
CA LEU A 226 13.77 11.17 1.87
C LEU A 226 14.77 10.21 2.53
N ASP A 227 14.26 9.13 3.11
CA ASP A 227 15.02 8.15 3.86
C ASP A 227 14.15 6.91 4.10
N SER A 228 14.77 5.88 4.67
CA SER A 228 14.12 4.69 5.20
C SER A 228 14.16 4.65 6.75
N ASP A 229 14.19 5.80 7.44
CA ASP A 229 14.21 5.86 8.91
C ASP A 229 12.83 6.25 9.47
N VAL A 230 11.85 5.35 9.32
CA VAL A 230 10.46 5.62 9.72
C VAL A 230 10.23 5.32 11.20
N GLN A 231 9.64 6.28 11.93
CA GLN A 231 9.40 6.15 13.37
C GLN A 231 7.91 6.21 13.76
N ASP A 232 7.03 6.63 12.85
CA ASP A 232 5.59 6.81 13.09
C ASP A 232 4.76 5.53 12.88
N VAL A 233 5.42 4.37 12.75
CA VAL A 233 4.79 3.06 12.53
C VAL A 233 5.10 2.08 13.66
N PRO A 234 4.29 1.02 13.85
CA PRO A 234 4.60 -0.05 14.81
C PRO A 234 5.95 -0.72 14.53
N ASP A 235 6.60 -1.26 15.57
CA ASP A 235 7.99 -1.72 15.52
C ASP A 235 8.24 -2.77 14.43
N ARG A 236 7.32 -3.72 14.20
CA ARG A 236 7.46 -4.71 13.11
C ARG A 236 7.53 -4.10 11.72
N TYR A 237 7.07 -2.86 11.51
CA TYR A 237 7.19 -2.19 10.21
C TYR A 237 8.46 -1.33 10.09
N ARG A 238 9.22 -1.18 11.18
CA ARG A 238 10.53 -0.54 11.18
C ARG A 238 11.67 -1.52 10.86
N GLU A 239 11.39 -2.83 10.85
CA GLU A 239 12.30 -3.85 10.33
C GLU A 239 12.71 -3.52 8.89
N GLU A 240 14.01 -3.63 8.60
CA GLU A 240 14.65 -3.16 7.35
C GLU A 240 13.84 -3.48 6.09
N GLU A 241 13.54 -4.76 5.80
CA GLU A 241 12.82 -5.15 4.58
C GLU A 241 11.42 -4.52 4.47
N ARG A 242 10.67 -4.47 5.58
CA ARG A 242 9.30 -3.93 5.61
C ARG A 242 9.30 -2.41 5.53
N ASN A 243 10.28 -1.79 6.16
CA ASN A 243 10.46 -0.35 6.14
C ASN A 243 10.76 0.12 4.70
N LEU A 244 11.72 -0.54 4.04
CA LEU A 244 12.03 -0.31 2.63
C LEU A 244 10.81 -0.55 1.74
N GLN A 245 10.05 -1.64 1.99
CA GLN A 245 8.80 -1.90 1.27
C GLN A 245 7.78 -0.77 1.44
N LEU A 246 7.63 -0.24 2.66
CA LEU A 246 6.64 0.79 2.98
C LEU A 246 6.91 2.10 2.26
N VAL A 247 8.14 2.61 2.31
CA VAL A 247 8.49 3.85 1.61
C VAL A 247 8.44 3.69 0.09
N SER A 248 8.73 2.48 -0.41
CA SER A 248 8.69 2.16 -1.84
C SER A 248 7.28 2.18 -2.45
N VAL A 249 6.21 2.12 -1.65
CA VAL A 249 4.82 2.23 -2.13
C VAL A 249 4.63 3.48 -2.97
N LEU A 250 5.34 4.57 -2.66
CA LEU A 250 5.25 5.83 -3.42
C LEU A 250 5.63 5.66 -4.90
N ALA A 251 6.55 4.74 -5.21
CA ALA A 251 7.00 4.46 -6.56
C ALA A 251 5.90 3.79 -7.42
N ASP A 252 4.95 3.07 -6.81
CA ASP A 252 3.87 2.39 -7.54
C ASP A 252 2.88 3.36 -8.21
N ALA A 253 2.80 4.61 -7.74
CA ALA A 253 1.99 5.65 -8.37
C ALA A 253 2.78 6.52 -9.36
N VAL A 254 4.11 6.42 -9.40
CA VAL A 254 4.89 7.16 -10.40
C VAL A 254 4.60 6.56 -11.77
N ARG A 255 4.30 7.41 -12.76
CA ARG A 255 4.07 6.91 -14.12
C ARG A 255 5.33 6.23 -14.68
N ARG A 256 5.15 5.34 -15.65
CA ARG A 256 6.28 4.78 -16.43
C ARG A 256 7.17 5.91 -16.96
N ASP A 257 8.48 5.70 -16.86
CA ASP A 257 9.54 6.65 -17.20
C ASP A 257 9.57 7.94 -16.36
N GLY A 258 8.67 8.06 -15.37
CA GLY A 258 8.75 9.05 -14.30
C GLY A 258 9.96 8.79 -13.39
N ILE A 259 10.21 9.72 -12.46
CA ILE A 259 11.45 9.73 -11.66
C ILE A 259 11.13 9.54 -10.18
N VAL A 260 11.81 8.58 -9.53
CA VAL A 260 11.85 8.46 -8.07
C VAL A 260 13.17 9.05 -7.59
N VAL A 261 13.09 10.09 -6.77
CA VAL A 261 14.22 10.73 -6.08
C VAL A 261 14.41 10.05 -4.74
N LEU A 262 15.62 9.55 -4.45
CA LEU A 262 15.92 8.83 -3.21
C LEU A 262 17.39 8.95 -2.80
N PRO A 263 17.76 8.75 -1.52
CA PRO A 263 19.14 8.86 -1.11
C PRO A 263 20.01 7.73 -1.67
N GLY A 264 21.31 8.00 -1.77
CA GLY A 264 22.29 6.99 -2.16
C GLY A 264 22.37 5.87 -1.14
N ARG A 265 22.78 4.67 -1.59
CA ARG A 265 22.85 3.43 -0.80
C ARG A 265 21.52 2.76 -0.46
N GLU A 266 20.38 3.34 -0.81
CA GLU A 266 19.06 2.69 -0.74
C GLU A 266 18.82 1.77 -1.95
N TRP A 267 19.70 0.80 -2.17
CA TRP A 267 19.74 0.04 -3.42
C TRP A 267 18.49 -0.81 -3.65
N GLU A 268 17.91 -1.35 -2.59
CA GLU A 268 16.67 -2.14 -2.63
C GLU A 268 15.50 -1.28 -3.11
N VAL A 269 15.38 -0.04 -2.61
CA VAL A 269 14.35 0.93 -3.05
C VAL A 269 14.59 1.35 -4.50
N GLN A 270 15.86 1.59 -4.89
CA GLN A 270 16.21 1.88 -6.30
C GLN A 270 15.78 0.74 -7.22
N ASP A 271 16.04 -0.51 -6.84
CA ASP A 271 15.66 -1.68 -7.62
C ASP A 271 14.13 -1.88 -7.66
N MET A 272 13.42 -1.59 -6.57
CA MET A 272 11.95 -1.60 -6.54
C MET A 272 11.35 -0.56 -7.49
N ALA A 273 11.83 0.69 -7.43
CA ALA A 273 11.38 1.75 -8.34
C ALA A 273 11.63 1.40 -9.82
N ARG A 274 12.80 0.81 -10.13
CA ARG A 274 13.12 0.37 -11.50
C ARG A 274 12.24 -0.78 -11.96
N ARG A 275 11.92 -1.75 -11.09
CA ARG A 275 10.97 -2.83 -11.40
C ARG A 275 9.56 -2.29 -11.66
N ALA A 276 9.17 -1.19 -11.01
CA ALA A 276 7.92 -0.48 -11.29
C ALA A 276 7.96 0.30 -12.63
N GLY A 277 9.10 0.35 -13.32
CA GLY A 277 9.28 1.05 -14.59
C GLY A 277 9.62 2.53 -14.45
N CYS A 278 10.13 2.94 -13.29
CA CYS A 278 10.60 4.30 -13.04
C CYS A 278 12.10 4.44 -13.34
N ARG A 279 12.52 5.66 -13.65
CA ARG A 279 13.92 6.09 -13.53
C ARG A 279 14.20 6.49 -12.09
N VAL A 280 15.45 6.39 -11.67
CA VAL A 280 15.87 6.77 -10.31
C VAL A 280 16.82 7.95 -10.37
N ALA A 281 16.63 8.92 -9.49
CA ALA A 281 17.52 10.05 -9.28
C ALA A 281 18.04 9.97 -7.84
N VAL A 282 19.35 10.02 -7.68
CA VAL A 282 19.98 9.74 -6.37
C VAL A 282 20.53 11.02 -5.76
N PHE A 283 20.27 11.26 -4.48
CA PHE A 283 20.89 12.36 -3.77
C PHE A 283 21.84 11.91 -2.65
N SER A 284 22.80 12.76 -2.32
CA SER A 284 23.72 12.59 -1.21
C SER A 284 23.98 13.94 -0.56
N GLU A 285 24.02 13.96 0.76
CA GLU A 285 24.45 15.13 1.51
C GLU A 285 25.98 15.32 1.46
N LEU A 286 26.73 14.35 0.95
CA LEU A 286 28.18 14.38 0.82
C LEU A 286 28.60 14.79 -0.60
N ASP A 287 29.89 15.05 -0.80
CA ASP A 287 30.50 15.42 -2.08
C ASP A 287 30.73 14.24 -3.04
N ALA A 288 30.39 13.03 -2.58
CA ALA A 288 30.57 11.78 -3.30
C ALA A 288 29.33 10.88 -3.18
N VAL A 289 29.13 10.10 -4.24
CA VAL A 289 28.09 9.08 -4.36
C VAL A 289 28.74 7.77 -4.79
N PRO A 290 28.40 6.61 -4.20
CA PRO A 290 29.02 5.34 -4.57
C PRO A 290 28.82 5.01 -6.06
N ALA A 291 29.82 4.36 -6.66
CA ALA A 291 29.79 3.96 -8.08
C ALA A 291 28.65 2.99 -8.43
N ARG A 292 28.03 2.32 -7.43
CA ARG A 292 26.83 1.51 -7.65
C ARG A 292 25.62 2.38 -7.97
N ASP A 293 25.43 3.46 -7.23
CA ASP A 293 24.31 4.39 -7.41
C ASP A 293 24.45 5.16 -8.74
N THR A 294 25.64 5.70 -9.04
CA THR A 294 25.86 6.48 -10.27
C THR A 294 25.68 5.67 -11.56
N ARG A 295 25.85 4.34 -11.51
CA ARG A 295 25.62 3.45 -12.67
C ARG A 295 24.15 3.26 -13.02
N VAL A 296 23.24 3.45 -12.07
CA VAL A 296 21.80 3.21 -12.25
C VAL A 296 20.99 4.50 -12.24
N ALA A 297 21.52 5.55 -11.61
CA ALA A 297 20.89 6.85 -11.51
C ALA A 297 20.83 7.56 -12.86
N HIS A 298 19.66 8.12 -13.17
CA HIS A 298 19.46 9.03 -14.28
C HIS A 298 20.16 10.37 -14.03
N SER A 299 20.05 10.88 -12.80
CA SER A 299 20.72 12.09 -12.33
C SER A 299 21.13 11.92 -10.87
N VAL A 300 22.17 12.64 -10.46
CA VAL A 300 22.76 12.54 -9.12
C VAL A 300 22.96 13.92 -8.52
N ALA A 301 22.42 14.18 -7.33
CA ALA A 301 22.70 15.40 -6.57
C ALA A 301 23.67 15.14 -5.42
N MET A 302 24.60 16.07 -5.22
CA MET A 302 25.61 16.01 -4.15
C MET A 302 25.93 17.40 -3.62
N VAL A 303 26.52 17.49 -2.44
CA VAL A 303 26.92 18.78 -1.86
C VAL A 303 28.42 19.00 -2.01
N ARG A 304 28.82 20.07 -2.71
CA ARG A 304 30.22 20.48 -2.88
C ARG A 304 30.37 21.94 -2.48
N ASP A 305 31.33 22.23 -1.59
CA ASP A 305 31.62 23.58 -1.10
C ASP A 305 30.37 24.35 -0.62
N GLY A 306 29.48 23.65 0.11
CA GLY A 306 28.24 24.23 0.63
C GLY A 306 27.16 24.51 -0.42
N ARG A 307 27.29 23.95 -1.63
CA ARG A 307 26.35 24.10 -2.74
C ARG A 307 25.83 22.76 -3.21
N VAL A 308 24.59 22.73 -3.68
CA VAL A 308 24.01 21.56 -4.32
C VAL A 308 24.46 21.54 -5.78
N VAL A 309 25.10 20.44 -6.18
CA VAL A 309 25.55 20.19 -7.55
C VAL A 309 24.83 18.97 -8.07
N ILE A 310 24.27 19.06 -9.28
CA ILE A 310 23.53 17.98 -9.93
C ILE A 310 24.29 17.52 -11.16
N GLU A 311 24.55 16.22 -11.27
CA GLU A 311 25.14 15.57 -12.42
C GLU A 311 24.06 14.83 -13.22
N THR A 312 23.94 15.09 -14.51
CA THR A 312 23.04 14.38 -15.43
C THR A 312 23.78 14.09 -16.72
N GLY A 313 23.91 12.81 -17.11
CA GLY A 313 24.60 12.44 -18.35
C GLY A 313 26.07 12.90 -18.45
N GLY A 314 26.72 13.15 -17.31
CA GLY A 314 28.10 13.69 -17.23
C GLY A 314 28.19 15.22 -17.25
N GLU A 315 27.08 15.94 -17.40
CA GLU A 315 27.03 17.39 -17.27
C GLU A 315 26.73 17.81 -15.82
N LEU A 316 27.41 18.84 -15.34
CA LEU A 316 27.24 19.38 -13.99
C LEU A 316 26.45 20.69 -14.02
N ALA A 317 25.41 20.77 -13.19
CA ALA A 317 24.61 21.96 -12.94
C ALA A 317 24.74 22.42 -11.48
N ASP A 318 24.95 23.71 -11.27
CA ASP A 318 24.90 24.33 -9.95
C ASP A 318 23.44 24.63 -9.59
N ALA A 319 22.93 23.98 -8.55
CA ALA A 319 21.57 24.15 -8.05
C ALA A 319 21.50 25.16 -6.88
N GLY A 320 22.58 25.89 -6.60
CA GLY A 320 22.61 26.96 -5.61
C GLY A 320 23.18 26.56 -4.24
N PRO A 321 23.37 27.54 -3.33
CA PRO A 321 23.90 27.30 -1.99
C PRO A 321 22.90 26.57 -1.10
N LEU A 322 23.42 25.83 -0.11
CA LEU A 322 22.64 25.41 1.04
C LEU A 322 22.27 26.63 1.89
N VAL A 323 21.06 26.59 2.43
CA VAL A 323 20.51 27.57 3.36
C VAL A 323 20.63 27.01 4.77
N ASP A 324 21.25 27.78 5.66
CA ASP A 324 21.40 27.41 7.06
C ASP A 324 20.04 27.31 7.77
N GLY A 325 19.94 26.39 8.72
CA GLY A 325 18.72 26.18 9.52
C GLY A 325 17.58 25.44 8.81
N THR A 326 17.78 25.03 7.55
CA THR A 326 16.88 24.12 6.82
C THR A 326 17.53 22.74 6.72
N ASP A 327 16.72 21.67 6.78
CA ASP A 327 17.22 20.31 6.66
C ASP A 327 18.02 20.10 5.36
N ARG A 328 19.22 19.52 5.48
CA ARG A 328 20.15 19.41 4.35
C ARG A 328 19.70 18.35 3.35
N ALA A 329 19.22 17.19 3.81
CA ALA A 329 18.68 16.15 2.94
C ALA A 329 17.48 16.68 2.15
N ALA A 330 16.57 17.40 2.80
CA ALA A 330 15.42 18.03 2.16
C ALA A 330 15.82 19.01 1.05
N GLN A 331 16.84 19.84 1.31
CA GLN A 331 17.35 20.79 0.32
C GLN A 331 17.91 20.11 -0.94
N VAL A 332 18.73 19.06 -0.75
CA VAL A 332 19.35 18.33 -1.87
C VAL A 332 18.28 17.54 -2.64
N ALA A 333 17.37 16.87 -1.92
CA ALA A 333 16.28 16.11 -2.53
C ALA A 333 15.34 17.00 -3.34
N ALA A 334 14.95 18.16 -2.80
CA ALA A 334 14.11 19.13 -3.50
C ALA A 334 14.80 19.72 -4.74
N ALA A 335 16.09 20.06 -4.64
CA ALA A 335 16.87 20.53 -5.78
C ALA A 335 16.87 19.51 -6.93
N LEU A 336 17.10 18.23 -6.59
CA LEU A 336 17.08 17.13 -7.55
C LEU A 336 15.68 16.87 -8.13
N ALA A 337 14.64 16.97 -7.30
CA ALA A 337 13.25 16.84 -7.72
C ALA A 337 12.84 17.93 -8.72
N VAL A 338 13.18 19.19 -8.44
CA VAL A 338 12.89 20.32 -9.34
C VAL A 338 13.66 20.21 -10.65
N HIS A 339 14.94 19.82 -10.61
CA HIS A 339 15.72 19.53 -11.81
C HIS A 339 15.06 18.42 -12.65
N SER A 340 14.70 17.31 -12.01
CA SER A 340 14.03 16.17 -12.65
C SER A 340 12.69 16.55 -13.30
N LEU A 341 11.91 17.41 -12.65
CA LEU A 341 10.65 17.92 -13.19
C LEU A 341 10.85 18.81 -14.43
N ARG A 342 11.90 19.64 -14.45
CA ARG A 342 12.25 20.47 -15.62
C ARG A 342 12.66 19.60 -16.80
N GLU A 343 13.47 18.56 -16.57
CA GLU A 343 13.85 17.61 -17.62
C GLU A 343 12.65 16.85 -18.18
N LEU A 344 11.66 16.55 -17.34
CA LEU A 344 10.41 15.91 -17.76
C LEU A 344 9.47 16.84 -18.54
N GLY A 345 9.77 18.14 -18.64
CA GLY A 345 8.83 19.15 -19.14
C GLY A 345 7.60 19.32 -18.23
N ALA A 346 7.64 18.79 -17.00
CA ALA A 346 6.54 18.81 -16.05
C ALA A 346 6.59 20.05 -15.12
N ALA A 347 7.67 20.82 -15.17
CA ALA A 347 7.81 22.09 -14.45
C ALA A 347 7.17 23.28 -15.20
N GLU A 348 6.84 23.14 -16.50
CA GLU A 348 6.25 24.18 -17.35
C GLU A 348 4.94 23.67 -17.98
N THR A 349 3.79 24.28 -17.71
CA THR A 349 2.57 24.21 -18.58
C THR A 349 1.47 25.17 -18.08
N GLU A 350 1.43 26.40 -18.59
CA GLU A 350 0.17 27.17 -18.67
C GLU A 350 -0.52 26.99 -20.03
N GLU A 351 0.19 26.66 -21.11
CA GLU A 351 -0.37 26.79 -22.47
C GLU A 351 -1.08 25.54 -23.05
N GLU A 352 -0.91 24.33 -22.51
CA GLU A 352 -1.54 23.13 -23.10
C GLU A 352 -2.78 22.59 -22.35
N TRP A 353 -3.06 23.06 -21.13
CA TRP A 353 -4.24 22.59 -20.38
C TRP A 353 -5.52 23.42 -20.62
N SER A 354 -5.40 24.54 -21.34
CA SER A 354 -6.54 25.37 -21.78
C SER A 354 -7.15 24.91 -23.12
N GLY A 355 -6.57 23.90 -23.80
CA GLY A 355 -6.97 23.46 -25.14
C GLY A 355 -8.00 22.32 -25.24
N SER A 356 -8.40 21.66 -24.14
CA SER A 356 -9.33 20.51 -24.20
C SER A 356 -10.66 20.70 -23.47
N ARG A 357 -10.97 21.91 -22.98
CA ARG A 357 -12.34 22.26 -22.59
C ARG A 357 -13.09 22.85 -23.78
N GLY A 358 -13.48 21.98 -24.70
CA GLY A 358 -14.28 22.34 -25.86
C GLY A 358 -15.03 21.15 -26.45
N THR A 359 -16.32 21.08 -26.13
CA THR A 359 -17.38 20.36 -26.84
C THR A 359 -17.33 18.82 -26.91
N GLU A 360 -18.02 18.16 -26.00
CA GLU A 360 -19.08 17.23 -26.41
C GLU A 360 -20.23 17.26 -25.39
N ALA A 361 -21.15 18.20 -25.63
CA ALA A 361 -22.45 18.22 -24.99
C ALA A 361 -23.31 17.08 -25.56
N ALA A 362 -23.93 16.33 -24.65
CA ALA A 362 -25.22 15.67 -24.77
C ALA A 362 -25.67 15.24 -26.19
N ARG A 363 -25.60 13.94 -26.46
CA ARG A 363 -26.57 13.27 -27.33
C ARG A 363 -27.18 12.08 -26.59
N VAL A 364 -28.23 12.40 -25.84
CA VAL A 364 -29.32 11.46 -25.59
C VAL A 364 -30.30 11.65 -26.73
N ALA A 365 -30.57 10.60 -27.51
CA ALA A 365 -31.82 10.39 -28.25
C ALA A 365 -31.76 9.09 -29.08
N PRO A 366 -32.89 8.51 -29.51
CA PRO A 366 -34.25 8.59 -28.97
C PRO A 366 -34.74 7.28 -28.33
#